data_AF-A0A453M6K1-F1
#
_entry.id   AF-A0A453M6K1-F1
#
_cell.length_a   1.000
_cell.length_b   1.000
_cell.length_c   1.000
_cell.angle_alpha   90.00
_cell.angle_beta   90.00
_cell.angle_gamma   90.00
#
_symmetry.space_group_name_H-M   'P 1'
#
loop_
_entity.id
_entity.type
_entity.pdbx_description
1 polymer ?
#
loop_
_entity_poly.entity_id
_entity_poly.type
_entity_poly.pdbx_seq_one_letter_code
_entity_poly.pdbx_strand_id
1 'polypeptide(L)' 'RTGRHQQRYEDGRRLVAGCIPFRYRADETSGDEQKKVVEVLMINSQSGPGLLFPKVLILELS' A
#
# COMPACT_ATOMS: atom_id res chain seq x y z
N ARG A 1 18.50 8.91 12.87
CA ARG A 1 17.25 8.96 12.08
C ARG A 1 17.33 10.15 11.10
N THR A 2 18.05 10.03 9.99
CA THR A 2 18.24 11.09 8.99
C THR A 2 17.04 11.24 8.05
N GLY A 3 16.34 10.14 7.75
CA GLY A 3 15.20 10.13 6.84
C GLY A 3 13.94 10.88 7.31
N ARG A 4 13.88 11.43 8.53
CA ARG A 4 12.75 12.28 8.97
C ARG A 4 12.87 13.71 8.47
N HIS A 5 14.09 14.21 8.34
CA HIS A 5 14.39 15.54 7.80
C HIS A 5 14.30 15.59 6.28
N GLN A 6 14.46 14.44 5.61
CA GLN A 6 14.34 14.33 4.15
C GLN A 6 12.90 14.17 3.67
N GLN A 7 11.91 14.13 4.57
CA GLN A 7 10.49 13.99 4.21
C GLN A 7 9.93 15.30 3.67
N ARG A 8 9.08 15.19 2.65
CA ARG A 8 8.31 16.29 2.07
C ARG A 8 7.10 16.64 2.91
N TYR A 9 6.91 17.94 3.15
CA TYR A 9 5.76 18.50 3.85
C TYR A 9 5.09 19.60 3.02
N GLU A 10 3.76 19.65 3.10
CA GLU A 10 2.93 20.71 2.50
C GLU A 10 1.96 21.20 3.59
N ASP A 11 2.00 22.51 3.90
CA ASP A 11 1.23 23.12 5.00
C ASP A 11 1.34 22.38 6.34
N GLY A 12 2.55 21.94 6.69
CA GLY A 12 2.82 21.18 7.92
C GLY A 12 2.33 19.73 7.89
N ARG A 13 1.79 19.24 6.77
CA ARG A 13 1.35 17.85 6.59
C ARG A 13 2.37 17.06 5.82
N ARG A 14 2.67 15.84 6.27
CA ARG A 14 3.62 14.96 5.58
C ARG A 14 2.99 14.36 4.33
N LEU A 15 3.66 14.49 3.19
CA LEU A 15 3.24 13.83 1.96
C LEU A 15 3.70 12.36 1.92
N VAL A 16 2.78 11.49 1.52
CA VAL A 16 2.96 10.04 1.49
C VAL A 16 2.32 9.53 0.20
N ALA A 17 2.99 8.61 -0.49
CA ALA A 17 2.41 7.85 -1.59
C ALA A 17 2.13 6.43 -1.11
N GLY A 18 1.05 5.81 -1.60
CA GLY A 18 0.72 4.43 -1.32
C GLY A 18 0.21 3.73 -2.55
N CYS A 19 0.01 2.42 -2.44
CA CYS A 19 -0.63 1.64 -3.50
C CYS A 19 -1.58 0.61 -2.89
N ILE A 20 -2.55 0.15 -3.70
CA ILE A 20 -3.38 -1.01 -3.40
C ILE A 20 -2.93 -2.12 -4.37
N PRO A 21 -1.94 -2.94 -3.97
CA PRO A 21 -1.46 -4.02 -4.83
C PRO A 21 -2.51 -5.13 -4.91
N PHE A 22 -2.92 -5.50 -6.13
CA PHE A 22 -3.93 -6.53 -6.34
C PHE A 22 -3.55 -7.50 -7.45
N ARG A 23 -4.19 -8.68 -7.42
CA ARG A 23 -4.10 -9.72 -8.45
C ARG A 23 -5.49 -10.32 -8.65
N TYR A 24 -5.82 -10.67 -9.90
CA TYR A 24 -6.97 -11.53 -10.19
C TYR A 24 -6.61 -13.00 -9.99
N ARG A 25 -7.44 -13.72 -9.25
CA ARG A 25 -7.42 -15.18 -9.17
C ARG A 25 -8.63 -15.72 -9.93
N ALA A 26 -8.45 -16.79 -10.72
CA ALA A 26 -9.56 -17.49 -11.32
C ALA A 26 -10.35 -18.19 -10.20
N ASP A 27 -11.68 -18.07 -10.21
CA ASP A 27 -12.53 -18.84 -9.31
C ASP A 27 -12.73 -20.24 -9.92
N GLU A 28 -11.94 -21.21 -9.45
CA GLU A 28 -12.02 -22.61 -9.91
C GLU A 28 -13.33 -23.30 -9.47
N THR A 29 -14.12 -22.66 -8.59
CA THR A 29 -15.34 -23.23 -8.00
C THR A 29 -16.60 -22.90 -8.79
N SER A 30 -16.59 -21.81 -9.56
CA SER A 30 -17.70 -21.44 -10.42
C SER A 30 -17.46 -22.00 -11.80
N GLY A 31 -18.30 -22.95 -12.25
CA GLY A 31 -18.31 -23.43 -13.64
C GLY A 31 -18.56 -22.35 -14.70
N ASP A 32 -18.75 -21.09 -14.29
CA ASP A 32 -18.69 -19.91 -15.13
C ASP A 32 -17.24 -19.39 -15.17
N GLU A 33 -16.57 -19.52 -16.31
CA GLU A 33 -15.18 -19.11 -16.58
C GLU A 33 -14.89 -17.59 -16.40
N GLN A 34 -15.82 -16.82 -15.85
CA GLN A 34 -15.83 -15.36 -15.87
C GLN A 34 -15.76 -14.68 -14.50
N LYS A 35 -15.90 -15.42 -13.38
CA LYS A 35 -15.76 -14.81 -12.05
C LYS A 35 -14.28 -14.75 -11.65
N LYS A 36 -13.68 -13.57 -11.78
CA LYS A 36 -12.34 -13.28 -11.27
C LYS A 36 -12.45 -12.72 -9.85
N VAL A 37 -11.88 -13.43 -8.88
CA VAL A 37 -11.76 -12.94 -7.50
C VAL A 37 -10.57 -11.98 -7.43
N VAL A 38 -10.77 -10.82 -6.80
CA VAL A 38 -9.68 -9.87 -6.55
C VAL A 38 -9.04 -10.21 -5.22
N GLU A 39 -7.74 -10.46 -5.25
CA GLU A 39 -6.92 -10.57 -4.05
C GLU A 39 -6.08 -9.32 -3.88
N VAL A 40 -5.95 -8.85 -2.64
CA VAL A 40 -5.19 -7.65 -2.31
C VAL A 40 -4.09 -8.00 -1.33
N LEU A 41 -2.88 -7.48 -1.56
CA LEU A 41 -1.75 -7.66 -0.67
C LEU A 41 -1.75 -6.57 0.41
N MET A 42 -1.72 -7.01 1.66
CA MET A 42 -1.48 -6.15 2.83
C MET A 42 -0.21 -6.59 3.56
N ILE A 43 0.39 -5.66 4.31
CA ILE A 43 1.58 -5.89 5.13
C ILE A 43 1.28 -5.65 6.60
N ASN A 44 2.02 -6.31 7.50
CA ASN A 44 1.92 -6.03 8.93
C ASN A 44 2.48 -4.64 9.26
N SER A 45 1.80 -3.92 10.14
CA SER A 45 2.32 -2.66 10.69
C SER A 45 3.52 -2.93 11.59
N GLN A 46 4.59 -2.14 11.42
CA GLN A 46 5.75 -2.16 12.33
C GLN A 46 5.47 -1.41 13.65
N SER A 47 4.35 -0.71 13.76
CA SER A 47 4.05 0.21 14.88
C SER A 47 2.89 -0.27 15.75
N GLY A 48 2.38 -1.48 15.54
CA GLY A 48 1.29 -2.03 16.33
C GLY A 48 0.55 -3.14 15.59
N PRO A 49 -0.48 -3.72 16.22
CA PRO A 49 -1.32 -4.72 15.57
C PRO A 49 -2.10 -4.09 14.42
N GLY A 50 -2.15 -4.78 13.28
CA GLY A 50 -2.93 -4.37 12.12
C GLY A 50 -2.24 -4.58 10.79
N LEU A 51 -3.05 -4.64 9.74
CA LEU A 51 -2.63 -4.74 8.35
C LEU A 51 -2.74 -3.37 7.70
N LEU A 52 -1.75 -3.04 6.86
CA LEU A 52 -1.66 -1.80 6.12
C LEU A 52 -1.46 -2.11 4.64
N PHE A 53 -1.93 -1.20 3.78
CA PHE A 53 -1.44 -1.16 2.41
C PHE A 53 -0.03 -0.56 2.37
N PRO A 54 0.81 -0.98 1.41
CA PRO A 54 2.14 -0.42 1.26
C PRO A 54 2.10 1.10 1.06
N LYS A 55 2.97 1.81 1.79
CA LYS A 55 3.17 3.25 1.67
C LYS A 55 4.64 3.63 1.73
N VAL A 56 4.99 4.70 1.03
CA VAL A 56 6.32 5.32 1.04
C VAL A 56 6.20 6.81 1.33
N LEU A 57 7.17 7.34 2.08
CA LEU A 57 7.23 8.76 2.35
C LEU A 57 7.83 9.45 1.13
N ILE A 58 7.21 10.52 0.66
CA ILE A 58 7.77 11.32 -0.42
C ILE A 58 8.93 12.11 0.19
N LEU A 59 10.12 11.95 -0.41
CA LEU A 59 11.30 12.71 -0.02
C LEU A 59 11.42 13.96 -0.88
N GLU A 60 11.95 15.04 -0.31
CA GLU A 60 12.42 16.16 -1.13
C GLU A 60 13.73 15.74 -1.81
N LEU A 61 13.75 15.76 -3.14
CA LEU A 61 14.99 15.61 -3.90
C LEU A 61 15.68 16.98 -3.89
N SER A 62 16.77 17.09 -3.13
CA SER A 62 17.66 18.26 -3.15
C SER A 62 18.47 18.33 -4.43
#